data_AF-A0A846Q038-F1
#
_entry.id   AF-A0A846Q038-F1
#
_cell.length_a   1.000
_cell.length_b   1.000
_cell.length_c   1.000
_cell.angle_alpha   90.00
_cell.angle_beta   90.00
_cell.angle_gamma   90.00
#
_symmetry.space_group_name_H-M   'P 1'
#
loop_
_entity.id
_entity.type
_entity.pdbx_description
1 polymer ?
#
loop_
_entity_poly.entity_id
_entity_poly.type
_entity_poly.pdbx_seq_one_letter_code
_entity_poly.pdbx_strand_id
1 'polypeptide(L)'
;MATSSWDPILYTKIKTAEQKDLVIQFTAECALLTDTKIKGKGNEEVSSMDTASVRVRVKIDGELAFPEDVTLCERMQTLKGKLSEWIIETNETTGEPYLVEVSEEIELILNTTSANGFNFLAFNVGSGVHEVVLEADIYINDQPQEGVDESYPTAAVIGDRTLVVDEIRLVQSQTSP
;
A
#
# COMPACT_ATOMS: atom_id res chain seq x y z
N MET A 1 3.89 -0.88 13.86
CA MET A 1 4.40 -2.25 13.59
C MET A 1 4.05 -2.59 12.16
N ALA A 2 5.00 -3.01 11.33
CA ALA A 2 4.69 -3.39 9.96
C ALA A 2 4.07 -4.79 9.90
N THR A 3 2.90 -4.94 9.28
CA THR A 3 2.28 -6.25 8.99
C THR A 3 2.38 -6.52 7.49
N SER A 4 2.85 -7.69 7.10
CA SER A 4 2.86 -8.15 5.70
C SER A 4 2.80 -9.68 5.64
N SER A 5 1.88 -10.24 4.86
CA SER A 5 1.77 -11.66 4.55
C SER A 5 1.25 -11.83 3.13
N TRP A 6 1.84 -12.79 2.40
CA TRP A 6 1.34 -13.17 1.09
C TRP A 6 0.20 -14.17 1.24
N ASP A 7 -1.02 -13.73 0.99
CA ASP A 7 -2.22 -14.54 1.13
C ASP A 7 -2.84 -14.85 -0.24
N PRO A 8 -3.25 -16.09 -0.52
CA PRO A 8 -3.89 -16.45 -1.77
C PRO A 8 -5.28 -15.80 -1.84
N ILE A 9 -5.52 -15.05 -2.92
CA ILE A 9 -6.75 -14.29 -3.11
C ILE A 9 -7.58 -14.76 -4.31
N LEU A 10 -6.95 -15.34 -5.32
CA LEU A 10 -7.61 -15.97 -6.47
C LEU A 10 -6.86 -17.23 -6.90
N TYR A 11 -7.60 -18.16 -7.47
CA TYR A 11 -7.12 -19.48 -7.85
C TYR A 11 -7.78 -19.95 -9.14
N THR A 12 -7.01 -20.55 -10.05
CA THR A 12 -7.56 -21.26 -11.21
C THR A 12 -6.61 -22.37 -11.68
N LYS A 13 -7.08 -23.21 -12.60
CA LYS A 13 -6.27 -24.19 -13.31
C LYS A 13 -6.36 -23.95 -14.81
N ILE A 14 -5.24 -24.12 -15.51
CA ILE A 14 -5.20 -24.07 -16.97
C ILE A 14 -4.54 -25.33 -17.52
N LYS A 15 -4.97 -25.78 -18.71
CA LYS A 15 -4.44 -26.99 -19.34
C LYS A 15 -3.77 -26.66 -20.66
N THR A 16 -2.45 -26.77 -20.68
CA THR A 16 -1.59 -26.62 -21.84
C THR A 16 -1.40 -27.96 -22.55
N ALA A 17 -1.68 -28.02 -23.85
CA ALA A 17 -1.51 -29.25 -24.65
C ALA A 17 -0.05 -29.50 -25.05
N GLU A 18 0.73 -28.43 -25.16
CA GLU A 18 2.14 -28.38 -25.53
C GLU A 18 2.80 -27.22 -24.78
N GLN A 19 4.11 -27.03 -24.94
CA GLN A 19 4.80 -25.91 -24.31
C GLN A 19 4.26 -24.56 -24.81
N LYS A 20 3.79 -23.70 -23.90
CA LYS A 20 3.21 -22.38 -24.19
C LYS A 20 3.69 -21.33 -23.20
N ASP A 21 3.53 -20.07 -23.59
CA ASP A 21 3.60 -18.96 -22.65
C ASP A 21 2.20 -18.65 -22.13
N LEU A 22 2.10 -18.15 -20.90
CA LEU A 22 0.85 -17.69 -20.32
C LEU A 22 0.88 -16.18 -20.13
N VAL A 23 -0.25 -15.53 -20.42
CA VAL A 23 -0.56 -14.17 -19.94
C VAL A 23 -1.60 -14.29 -18.85
N ILE A 24 -1.29 -13.71 -17.70
CA ILE A 24 -2.15 -13.69 -16.52
C ILE A 24 -2.56 -12.26 -16.29
N GLN A 25 -3.81 -11.94 -16.59
CA GLN A 25 -4.37 -10.60 -16.41
C GLN A 25 -5.10 -10.55 -15.09
N PHE A 26 -4.78 -9.55 -14.29
CA PHE A 26 -5.40 -9.30 -13.01
C PHE A 26 -5.97 -7.89 -12.97
N THR A 27 -7.19 -7.76 -12.48
CA THR A 27 -7.80 -6.47 -12.15
C THR A 27 -8.41 -6.54 -10.75
N ALA A 28 -8.37 -5.44 -10.03
CA ALA A 28 -8.98 -5.31 -8.72
C ALA A 28 -9.23 -3.84 -8.36
N GLU A 29 -10.18 -3.63 -7.45
CA GLU A 29 -10.32 -2.39 -6.72
C GLU A 29 -9.47 -2.45 -5.45
N CYS A 30 -8.81 -1.35 -5.09
CA CYS A 30 -8.18 -1.21 -3.80
C CYS A 30 -8.57 0.09 -3.12
N ALA A 31 -8.71 0.02 -1.79
CA ALA A 31 -9.00 1.17 -0.94
C ALA A 31 -7.89 1.32 0.10
N LEU A 32 -7.41 2.54 0.26
CA LEU A 32 -6.32 2.89 1.17
C LEU A 32 -6.80 3.99 2.12
N LEU A 33 -6.65 3.77 3.42
CA LEU A 33 -6.87 4.73 4.49
C LEU A 33 -5.54 5.01 5.20
N THR A 34 -5.19 6.28 5.34
CA THR A 34 -4.09 6.75 6.17
C THR A 34 -4.59 7.86 7.06
N ASP A 35 -4.27 7.80 8.34
CA ASP A 35 -4.60 8.81 9.33
C ASP A 35 -3.31 9.25 10.01
N THR A 36 -2.79 10.41 9.60
CA THR A 36 -1.51 10.91 10.09
C THR A 36 -1.71 12.19 10.87
N LYS A 37 -1.09 12.26 12.04
CA LYS A 37 -1.26 13.38 12.95
C LYS A 37 0.05 13.83 13.58
N ILE A 38 0.21 15.14 13.75
CA ILE A 38 1.29 15.75 14.51
C ILE A 38 0.71 16.69 15.58
N LYS A 39 1.35 16.75 16.73
CA LYS A 39 1.02 17.64 17.86
C LYS A 39 2.20 18.51 18.20
N GLY A 40 1.95 19.77 18.56
CA GLY A 40 2.97 20.72 18.98
C GLY A 40 3.84 20.21 20.11
N LYS A 41 5.10 20.68 20.09
CA LYS A 41 6.11 20.37 21.10
C LYS A 41 7.03 21.57 21.30
N GLY A 42 6.49 22.68 21.81
CA GLY A 42 7.26 23.87 22.14
C GLY A 42 8.09 24.45 20.99
N ASN A 43 7.56 24.48 19.76
CA ASN A 43 8.26 24.95 18.54
C ASN A 43 9.42 24.04 18.08
N GLU A 44 9.53 22.82 18.62
CA GLU A 44 10.32 21.75 18.02
C GLU A 44 9.65 21.23 16.75
N GLU A 45 10.46 20.71 15.82
CA GLU A 45 9.92 20.03 14.65
C GLU A 45 9.42 18.65 15.07
N VAL A 46 8.17 18.35 14.70
CA VAL A 46 7.53 17.07 14.93
C VAL A 46 7.19 16.42 13.59
N SER A 47 7.16 15.10 13.57
CA SER A 47 6.91 14.31 12.36
C SER A 47 6.09 13.07 12.68
N SER A 48 5.17 12.72 11.78
CA SER A 48 4.49 11.43 11.76
C SER A 48 4.39 10.93 10.31
N MET A 49 4.38 9.62 10.11
CA MET A 49 4.27 9.00 8.79
C MET A 49 3.39 7.76 8.84
N ASP A 50 2.48 7.63 7.88
CA ASP A 50 1.66 6.43 7.71
C ASP A 50 1.73 5.96 6.26
N THR A 51 1.82 4.65 6.09
CA THR A 51 1.92 3.98 4.79
C THR A 51 0.92 2.84 4.70
N ALA A 52 0.15 2.81 3.62
CA ALA A 52 -0.72 1.70 3.25
C ALA A 52 -0.43 1.29 1.80
N SER A 53 -0.21 -0.01 1.56
CA SER A 53 0.17 -0.54 0.26
C SER A 53 -0.46 -1.91 0.03
N VAL A 54 -0.81 -2.19 -1.22
CA VAL A 54 -1.28 -3.50 -1.68
C VAL A 54 -0.37 -3.95 -2.80
N ARG A 55 0.34 -5.06 -2.58
CA ARG A 55 1.15 -5.73 -3.59
C ARG A 55 0.50 -7.03 -4.03
N VAL A 56 0.74 -7.44 -5.26
CA VAL A 56 0.22 -8.69 -5.81
C VAL A 56 1.29 -9.44 -6.58
N ARG A 57 1.19 -10.76 -6.56
CA ARG A 57 2.06 -11.66 -7.32
C ARG A 57 1.30 -12.89 -7.79
N VAL A 58 1.84 -13.56 -8.79
CA VAL A 58 1.26 -14.78 -9.36
C VAL A 58 2.26 -15.92 -9.23
N LYS A 59 1.76 -17.10 -8.84
CA LYS A 59 2.49 -18.37 -8.88
C LYS A 59 1.86 -19.33 -9.88
N ILE A 60 2.70 -20.03 -10.63
CA ILE A 60 2.33 -21.15 -11.50
C ILE A 60 3.03 -22.40 -10.94
N ASP A 61 2.26 -23.38 -10.47
CA ASP A 61 2.77 -24.59 -9.81
C ASP A 61 3.76 -24.33 -8.65
N GLY A 62 3.58 -23.19 -7.98
CA GLY A 62 4.43 -22.74 -6.88
C GLY A 62 5.57 -21.79 -7.27
N GLU A 63 5.89 -21.67 -8.56
CA GLU A 63 6.94 -20.79 -9.08
C GLU A 63 6.40 -19.40 -9.47
N LEU A 64 7.18 -18.34 -9.23
CA LEU A 64 6.74 -16.98 -9.52
C LEU A 64 6.64 -16.69 -11.03
N ALA A 65 5.56 -16.04 -11.43
CA ALA A 65 5.44 -15.40 -12.74
C ALA A 65 6.35 -14.17 -12.84
N PHE A 66 6.58 -13.68 -14.05
CA PHE A 66 7.25 -12.41 -14.29
C PHE A 66 6.23 -11.26 -14.44
N PRO A 67 6.46 -10.08 -13.85
CA PRO A 67 7.42 -9.81 -12.78
C PRO A 67 7.06 -10.55 -11.48
N GLU A 68 8.04 -10.72 -10.59
CA GLU A 68 7.85 -11.49 -9.35
C GLU A 68 6.74 -10.93 -8.45
N ASP A 69 6.60 -9.61 -8.37
CA ASP A 69 5.49 -8.91 -7.73
C ASP A 69 5.33 -7.50 -8.31
N VAL A 70 4.17 -6.89 -8.06
CA VAL A 70 3.90 -5.47 -8.38
C VAL A 70 3.12 -4.80 -7.27
N THR A 71 3.38 -3.51 -7.06
CA THR A 71 2.53 -2.65 -6.24
C THR A 71 1.28 -2.26 -7.03
N LEU A 72 0.13 -2.75 -6.59
CA LEU A 72 -1.16 -2.45 -7.22
C LEU A 72 -1.61 -1.03 -6.87
N CYS A 73 -1.44 -0.65 -5.60
CA CYS A 73 -1.65 0.71 -5.15
C CYS A 73 -0.93 0.97 -3.82
N GLU A 74 -0.58 2.23 -3.60
CA GLU A 74 0.16 2.66 -2.42
C GLU A 74 -0.16 4.11 -2.06
N ARG A 75 -0.13 4.39 -0.77
CA ARG A 75 -0.10 5.73 -0.21
C ARG A 75 0.93 5.77 0.89
N MET A 76 1.83 6.74 0.78
CA MET A 76 2.70 7.17 1.85
C MET A 76 2.37 8.63 2.16
N GLN A 77 2.11 8.90 3.43
CA GLN A 77 1.82 10.23 3.92
C GLN A 77 2.82 10.58 5.02
N THR A 78 3.31 11.81 5.02
CA THR A 78 4.21 12.31 6.05
C THR A 78 3.80 13.74 6.38
N LEU A 79 3.46 13.99 7.63
CA LEU A 79 3.30 15.35 8.16
C LEU A 79 4.52 15.73 8.96
N LYS A 80 5.01 16.94 8.69
CA LYS A 80 6.10 17.58 9.42
C LYS A 80 5.74 19.02 9.65
N GLY A 81 6.01 19.50 10.85
CA GLY A 81 5.73 20.88 11.19
C GLY A 81 6.33 21.28 12.52
N LYS A 82 6.39 22.59 12.73
CA LYS A 82 6.63 23.19 14.04
C LYS A 82 5.31 23.79 14.48
N LEU A 83 4.71 23.19 15.49
CA LEU A 83 3.48 23.68 16.09
C LEU A 83 3.81 24.18 17.50
N SER A 84 3.16 25.26 17.89
CA SER A 84 3.32 25.84 19.21
C SER A 84 2.51 25.03 20.21
N GLU A 85 3.01 24.91 21.45
CA GLU A 85 2.20 24.49 22.59
C GLU A 85 1.62 25.69 23.34
N TRP A 86 1.91 26.91 22.89
CA TRP A 86 1.62 28.14 23.64
C TRP A 86 1.05 29.22 22.72
N ILE A 87 0.00 29.88 23.20
CA ILE A 87 -0.48 31.15 22.64
C ILE A 87 -0.34 32.27 23.68
N ILE A 88 -0.29 33.51 23.19
CA ILE A 88 -0.30 34.71 24.05
C ILE A 88 -1.72 35.23 24.09
N GLU A 89 -2.31 35.24 25.28
CA GLU A 89 -3.59 35.90 25.57
C GLU A 89 -3.36 37.19 26.35
N THR A 90 -4.35 38.08 26.34
CA THR A 90 -4.31 39.34 27.10
C THR A 90 -5.32 39.26 28.25
N ASN A 91 -4.87 39.57 29.46
CA ASN A 91 -5.76 39.60 30.62
C ASN A 91 -6.76 40.76 30.48
N GLU A 92 -8.06 40.47 30.46
CA GLU A 92 -9.12 41.48 30.26
C GLU A 92 -9.20 42.54 31.36
N THR A 93 -8.66 42.26 32.56
CA THR A 93 -8.69 43.19 33.70
C THR A 93 -7.43 44.04 33.79
N THR A 94 -6.26 43.47 33.50
CA THR A 94 -4.96 44.16 33.65
C THR A 94 -4.37 44.67 32.35
N GLY A 95 -4.79 44.13 31.20
CA GLY A 95 -4.21 44.42 29.88
C GLY A 95 -2.83 43.80 29.63
N GLU A 96 -2.34 42.97 30.55
CA GLU A 96 -1.02 42.34 30.45
C GLU A 96 -1.08 41.02 29.65
N PRO A 97 -0.05 40.69 28.84
CA PRO A 97 0.03 39.42 28.14
C PRO A 97 0.38 38.27 29.10
N TYR A 98 -0.19 37.09 28.87
CA TYR A 98 0.19 35.85 29.55
C TYR A 98 0.20 34.66 28.58
N LEU A 99 0.99 33.64 28.91
CA LEU A 99 1.07 32.41 28.12
C LEU A 99 -0.02 31.44 28.53
N VAL A 100 -0.69 30.86 27.54
CA VAL A 100 -1.67 29.78 27.71
C VAL A 100 -1.18 28.56 26.97
N GLU A 101 -1.16 27.42 27.66
CA GLU A 101 -0.87 26.13 27.06
C GLU A 101 -2.05 25.73 26.17
N VAL A 102 -1.79 25.51 24.88
CA VAL A 102 -2.75 25.00 23.91
C VAL A 102 -2.10 23.88 23.12
N SER A 103 -2.81 22.76 22.98
CA SER A 103 -2.36 21.67 22.12
C SER A 103 -2.71 22.01 20.67
N GLU A 104 -1.77 22.55 19.91
CA GLU A 104 -1.91 22.62 18.45
C GLU A 104 -1.72 21.23 17.85
N GLU A 105 -2.66 20.80 17.03
CA GLU A 105 -2.57 19.54 16.31
C GLU A 105 -2.99 19.70 14.85
N ILE A 106 -2.33 18.95 13.97
CA ILE A 106 -2.72 18.81 12.58
C ILE A 106 -2.92 17.33 12.31
N GLU A 107 -4.10 16.99 11.82
CA GLU A 107 -4.50 15.65 11.42
C GLU A 107 -4.87 15.65 9.94
N LEU A 108 -4.46 14.60 9.24
CA LEU A 108 -4.80 14.39 7.84
C LEU A 108 -5.27 12.95 7.63
N ILE A 109 -6.57 12.82 7.40
CA ILE A 109 -7.22 11.56 7.08
C ILE A 109 -7.45 11.51 5.57
N LEU A 110 -6.80 10.57 4.90
CA LEU A 110 -6.99 10.34 3.46
C LEU A 110 -7.56 8.95 3.22
N ASN A 111 -8.73 8.93 2.60
CA ASN A 111 -9.32 7.73 2.02
C ASN A 111 -9.28 7.85 0.49
N THR A 112 -8.84 6.79 -0.18
CA THR A 112 -8.85 6.75 -1.64
C THR A 112 -9.10 5.33 -2.11
N THR A 113 -9.92 5.24 -3.15
CA THR A 113 -10.25 4.01 -3.84
C THR A 113 -9.82 4.13 -5.30
N SER A 114 -9.19 3.09 -5.85
CA SER A 114 -8.84 3.03 -7.27
C SER A 114 -9.03 1.63 -7.86
N ALA A 115 -9.40 1.57 -9.13
CA ALA A 115 -9.43 0.35 -9.92
C ALA A 115 -8.12 0.22 -10.69
N ASN A 116 -7.41 -0.88 -10.49
CA ASN A 116 -6.08 -1.12 -11.07
C ASN A 116 -6.06 -2.48 -11.78
N GLY A 117 -5.12 -2.63 -12.70
CA GLY A 117 -4.89 -3.90 -13.38
C GLY A 117 -3.45 -4.06 -13.85
N PHE A 118 -2.99 -5.30 -13.90
CA PHE A 118 -1.64 -5.64 -14.33
C PHE A 118 -1.60 -7.01 -15.02
N ASN A 119 -0.60 -7.20 -15.89
CA ASN A 119 -0.40 -8.44 -16.62
C ASN A 119 0.92 -9.11 -16.20
N PHE A 120 0.83 -10.37 -15.77
CA PHE A 120 1.98 -11.22 -15.50
C PHE A 120 2.18 -12.21 -16.64
N LEU A 121 3.41 -12.70 -16.78
CA LEU A 121 3.85 -13.61 -17.83
C LEU A 121 4.47 -14.85 -17.21
N ALA A 122 4.11 -16.03 -17.72
CA ALA A 122 4.81 -17.27 -17.43
C ALA A 122 5.37 -17.82 -18.74
N PHE A 123 6.67 -18.07 -18.79
CA PHE A 123 7.32 -18.51 -20.02
C PHE A 123 7.48 -20.03 -20.05
N ASN A 124 7.38 -20.61 -21.25
CA ASN A 124 7.77 -22.00 -21.49
C ASN A 124 7.08 -23.02 -20.56
N VAL A 125 5.84 -22.75 -20.14
CA VAL A 125 5.02 -23.64 -19.33
C VAL A 125 4.82 -24.94 -20.10
N GLY A 126 5.17 -26.07 -19.48
CA GLY A 126 5.12 -27.40 -20.10
C GLY A 126 3.72 -27.82 -20.49
N SER A 127 3.54 -29.04 -21.01
CA SER A 127 2.20 -29.62 -21.19
C SER A 127 1.70 -30.21 -19.89
N GLY A 128 0.44 -29.95 -19.54
CA GLY A 128 -0.13 -30.43 -18.29
C GLY A 128 -1.30 -29.61 -17.82
N VAL A 129 -1.74 -29.89 -16.60
CA VAL A 129 -2.67 -29.02 -15.87
C VAL A 129 -1.83 -28.24 -14.87
N HIS A 130 -1.85 -26.93 -14.99
CA HIS A 130 -1.07 -26.00 -14.18
C HIS A 130 -1.99 -25.28 -13.20
N GLU A 131 -1.52 -25.14 -11.97
CA GLU A 131 -2.17 -24.38 -10.92
C GLU A 131 -1.70 -22.93 -10.95
N VAL A 132 -2.63 -21.99 -11.08
CA VAL A 132 -2.34 -20.55 -11.07
C VAL A 132 -2.94 -19.94 -9.81
N VAL A 133 -2.08 -19.40 -8.95
CA VAL A 133 -2.47 -18.77 -7.69
C VAL A 133 -2.05 -17.32 -7.71
N LEU A 134 -2.99 -16.42 -7.46
CA LEU A 134 -2.67 -15.01 -7.25
C LEU A 134 -2.69 -14.71 -5.75
N GLU A 135 -1.60 -14.15 -5.26
CA GLU A 135 -1.42 -13.78 -3.86
C GLU A 135 -1.38 -12.26 -3.73
N ALA A 136 -1.92 -11.74 -2.64
CA ALA A 136 -1.80 -10.33 -2.27
C ALA A 136 -1.05 -10.19 -0.95
N ASP A 137 -0.32 -9.10 -0.81
CA ASP A 137 0.29 -8.67 0.43
C ASP A 137 -0.19 -7.26 0.76
N ILE A 138 -0.76 -7.11 1.95
CA ILE A 138 -1.17 -5.82 2.50
C ILE A 138 -0.08 -5.36 3.46
N TYR A 139 0.58 -4.26 3.09
CA TYR A 139 1.61 -3.63 3.90
C TYR A 139 1.07 -2.36 4.54
N ILE A 140 1.12 -2.31 5.87
CA ILE A 140 0.76 -1.14 6.68
C ILE A 140 1.96 -0.78 7.54
N ASN A 141 2.35 0.48 7.57
CA ASN A 141 3.43 0.97 8.40
C ASN A 141 3.11 2.35 8.97
N ASP A 142 2.83 2.36 10.27
CA ASP A 142 2.55 3.57 11.05
C ASP A 142 3.78 3.92 11.88
N GLN A 143 4.22 5.16 11.74
CA GLN A 143 5.34 5.78 12.44
C GLN A 143 4.80 7.03 13.14
N PRO A 144 4.15 6.86 14.30
CA PRO A 144 3.58 7.99 15.04
C PRO A 144 4.67 8.95 15.50
N GLN A 145 4.25 10.17 15.82
CA GLN A 145 5.14 11.15 16.44
C GLN A 145 5.78 10.61 17.72
N GLU A 146 7.09 10.81 17.85
CA GLU A 146 7.84 10.41 19.04
C GLU A 146 7.29 11.09 20.30
N GLY A 147 7.01 10.29 21.33
CA GLY A 147 6.45 10.78 22.60
C GLY A 147 4.92 10.98 22.59
N VAL A 148 4.23 10.67 21.49
CA VAL A 148 2.76 10.66 21.42
C VAL A 148 2.29 9.22 21.32
N ASP A 149 1.64 8.71 22.37
CA ASP A 149 1.15 7.33 22.44
C ASP A 149 -0.27 7.23 21.86
N GLU A 150 -0.43 7.62 20.59
CA GLU A 150 -1.69 7.56 19.85
C GLU A 150 -1.49 6.69 18.60
N SER A 151 -2.29 5.62 18.49
CA SER A 151 -2.36 4.77 17.30
C SER A 151 -3.51 5.25 16.43
N TYR A 152 -3.22 5.61 15.19
CA TYR A 152 -4.21 6.05 14.22
C TYR A 152 -4.54 4.92 13.24
N PRO A 153 -5.78 4.86 12.72
CA PRO A 153 -6.20 3.81 11.80
C PRO A 153 -5.57 3.97 10.42
N THR A 154 -4.61 3.11 10.10
CA THR A 154 -4.15 2.88 8.73
C THR A 154 -4.69 1.55 8.23
N ALA A 155 -5.22 1.53 7.01
CA ALA A 155 -5.80 0.33 6.44
C ALA A 155 -5.60 0.26 4.92
N ALA A 156 -5.48 -0.96 4.42
CA ALA A 156 -5.50 -1.27 3.01
C ALA A 156 -6.50 -2.41 2.78
N VAL A 157 -7.30 -2.30 1.72
CA VAL A 157 -8.30 -3.31 1.34
C VAL A 157 -8.19 -3.57 -0.16
N ILE A 158 -8.36 -4.83 -0.55
CA ILE A 158 -8.45 -5.24 -1.95
C ILE A 158 -9.79 -5.97 -2.20
N GLY A 159 -10.52 -5.55 -3.23
CA GLY A 159 -11.85 -6.01 -3.58
C GLY A 159 -12.05 -6.13 -5.09
N ASP A 160 -13.24 -6.58 -5.51
CA ASP A 160 -13.69 -6.63 -6.91
C ASP A 160 -12.65 -7.16 -7.90
N ARG A 161 -12.14 -8.34 -7.56
CA ARG A 161 -10.98 -8.96 -8.19
C ARG A 161 -11.39 -9.88 -9.33
N THR A 162 -10.70 -9.79 -10.47
CA THR A 162 -10.84 -10.71 -11.61
C THR A 162 -9.47 -11.24 -12.02
N LEU A 163 -9.42 -12.53 -12.38
CA LEU A 163 -8.24 -13.21 -12.91
C LEU A 163 -8.59 -13.86 -14.24
N VAL A 164 -7.82 -13.58 -15.27
CA VAL A 164 -7.90 -14.22 -16.59
C VAL A 164 -6.54 -14.81 -16.91
N VAL A 165 -6.53 -16.06 -17.39
CA VAL A 165 -5.31 -16.77 -17.77
C VAL A 165 -5.49 -17.27 -19.20
N ASP A 166 -4.62 -16.82 -20.09
CA ASP A 166 -4.65 -17.18 -21.50
C ASP A 166 -3.32 -17.80 -21.93
N GLU A 167 -3.41 -18.86 -22.75
CA GLU A 167 -2.26 -19.43 -23.45
C GLU A 167 -1.96 -18.61 -24.70
N ILE A 168 -0.72 -18.14 -24.82
CA ILE A 168 -0.28 -17.37 -25.98
C ILE A 168 1.12 -17.78 -26.43
N ARG A 169 1.58 -17.13 -27.50
CA ARG A 169 2.95 -17.21 -27.97
C ARG A 169 3.57 -15.82 -27.89
N LEU A 170 4.51 -15.61 -26.97
CA LEU A 170 5.17 -14.32 -26.81
C LEU A 170 6.40 -14.23 -27.72
N VAL A 171 6.68 -13.02 -28.21
CA VAL A 171 7.95 -12.70 -28.84
C VAL A 171 8.84 -12.10 -27.76
N GLN A 172 9.91 -12.80 -27.42
CA GLN A 172 10.88 -12.35 -26.44
C GLN A 172 11.92 -11.42 -27.08
N SER A 173 12.35 -10.41 -26.34
CA SER A 173 13.49 -9.58 -26.74
C SER A 173 14.72 -10.46 -26.93
N GLN A 174 15.30 -10.44 -28.12
CA GLN A 174 16.60 -11.07 -28.37
C GLN A 174 17.65 -10.18 -27.70
N THR A 175 18.28 -10.63 -26.62
CA THR A 175 19.58 -10.09 -26.25
C THR A 175 20.53 -10.39 -27.41
N SER A 176 20.87 -9.37 -28.19
CA SER A 176 21.89 -9.47 -29.22
C SER A 176 23.20 -9.95 -28.57
N PRO A 177 23.95 -10.88 -29.20
CA PRO A 177 25.22 -11.38 -28.67
C PRO A 177 26.27 -10.29 -28.48
#